data_AF-A0A2C1LM97-F1
#
_entry.id   AF-A0A2C1LM97-F1
#
_cell.length_a   1.000
_cell.length_b   1.000
_cell.length_c   1.000
_cell.angle_alpha   90.00
_cell.angle_beta   90.00
_cell.angle_gamma   90.00
#
_symmetry.space_group_name_H-M   'P 1'
#
loop_
_entity.id
_entity.type
_entity.pdbx_description
1 polymer ?
#
loop_
_entity_poly.entity_id
_entity_poly.type
_entity_poly.pdbx_seq_one_letter_code
_entity_poly.pdbx_strand_id
1 'polypeptide(L)'
;MLSLVVDNFSTNEKNNKNQVNKIKQTLKNNLEIENDLIEQYIIDMSKEIEDNKEYQYPMNSDIDSLNKDAYWYTSPEGFGCWIINDCTKKIMSIPNNIRNELTSYYSPIPLHDHEAASKRLANHMCWYVDSTGLGKYCVLIGGIVTHLPDKIRK
;
A
#
# COMPACT_ATOMS: atom_id res chain seq x y z
N MET A 1 -36.90 -20.69 -44.38
CA MET A 1 -36.00 -21.51 -43.53
C MET A 1 -34.74 -20.72 -43.05
N LEU A 2 -34.78 -19.37 -43.01
CA LEU A 2 -33.63 -18.51 -42.64
C LEU A 2 -33.84 -17.73 -41.32
N SER A 3 -35.07 -17.61 -40.79
CA SER A 3 -35.32 -16.79 -39.59
C SER A 3 -34.89 -17.44 -38.27
N LEU A 4 -34.86 -18.78 -38.18
CA LEU A 4 -34.51 -19.50 -36.95
C LEU A 4 -33.01 -19.43 -36.58
N VAL A 5 -32.13 -19.14 -37.54
CA VAL A 5 -30.67 -19.11 -37.30
C VAL A 5 -30.23 -17.77 -36.70
N VAL A 6 -30.87 -16.66 -37.09
CA VAL A 6 -30.50 -15.31 -36.63
C VAL A 6 -30.88 -15.10 -35.15
N ASP A 7 -32.02 -15.65 -34.73
CA ASP A 7 -32.50 -15.54 -33.34
C ASP A 7 -31.62 -16.29 -32.33
N ASN A 8 -31.05 -17.43 -32.73
CA ASN A 8 -30.14 -18.25 -31.90
C ASN A 8 -28.76 -17.61 -31.71
N PHE A 9 -28.23 -16.90 -32.71
CA PHE A 9 -26.95 -16.17 -32.57
C PHE A 9 -27.09 -14.95 -31.63
N SER A 10 -28.19 -14.19 -31.78
CA SER A 10 -28.46 -13.01 -30.95
C SER A 10 -28.69 -13.35 -29.47
N THR A 11 -29.33 -14.48 -29.17
CA THR A 11 -29.53 -14.96 -27.80
C THR A 11 -28.24 -15.48 -27.16
N ASN A 12 -27.38 -16.18 -27.89
CA ASN A 12 -26.07 -16.62 -27.39
C ASN A 12 -25.15 -15.46 -27.03
N GLU A 13 -25.10 -14.40 -27.86
CA GLU A 13 -24.30 -13.21 -27.56
C GLU A 13 -24.80 -12.45 -26.34
N LYS A 14 -26.13 -12.32 -26.17
CA LYS A 14 -26.73 -11.68 -24.99
C LYS A 14 -26.47 -12.46 -23.71
N ASN A 15 -26.55 -13.79 -23.75
CA ASN A 15 -26.26 -14.65 -22.60
C ASN A 15 -24.79 -14.57 -22.19
N ASN A 16 -23.87 -14.58 -23.17
CA ASN A 16 -22.43 -14.41 -22.91
C ASN A 16 -22.10 -13.04 -22.29
N LYS A 17 -22.70 -11.95 -22.81
CA LYS A 17 -22.53 -10.61 -22.24
C LYS A 17 -23.02 -10.51 -20.80
N ASN A 18 -24.18 -11.11 -20.49
CA ASN A 18 -24.73 -11.14 -19.14
C ASN A 18 -23.84 -11.93 -18.17
N GLN A 19 -23.28 -13.07 -18.60
CA GLN A 19 -22.38 -13.86 -17.78
C GLN A 19 -21.07 -13.12 -17.49
N VAL A 20 -20.48 -12.46 -18.50
CA VAL A 20 -19.27 -11.64 -18.33
C VAL A 20 -19.50 -10.48 -17.35
N ASN A 21 -20.65 -9.80 -17.44
CA ASN A 21 -20.98 -8.70 -16.53
C ASN A 21 -21.13 -9.19 -15.08
N LYS A 22 -21.76 -10.36 -14.87
CA LYS A 22 -21.87 -10.98 -13.55
C LYS A 22 -20.50 -11.29 -12.95
N ILE A 23 -19.59 -11.87 -13.75
CA ILE A 23 -18.22 -12.17 -13.31
C ILE A 23 -17.47 -10.89 -12.91
N LYS A 24 -17.54 -9.83 -13.74
CA LYS A 24 -16.91 -8.55 -13.41
C LYS A 24 -17.43 -7.97 -12.10
N GLN A 25 -18.74 -8.05 -11.86
CA GLN A 25 -19.33 -7.57 -10.61
C GLN A 25 -18.84 -8.39 -9.40
N THR A 26 -18.79 -9.72 -9.51
CA THR A 26 -18.25 -10.57 -8.43
C THR A 26 -16.80 -10.26 -8.12
N LEU A 27 -15.95 -10.09 -9.15
CA LEU A 27 -14.55 -9.73 -8.97
C LEU A 27 -14.40 -8.37 -8.28
N LYS A 28 -15.21 -7.39 -8.69
CA LYS A 28 -15.21 -6.07 -8.06
C LYS A 28 -15.60 -6.15 -6.58
N ASN A 29 -16.66 -6.88 -6.25
CA ASN A 29 -17.10 -7.04 -4.87
C ASN A 29 -16.03 -7.73 -4.01
N ASN A 30 -15.34 -8.74 -4.55
CA ASN A 30 -14.28 -9.43 -3.82
C ASN A 30 -13.10 -8.51 -3.52
N LEU A 31 -12.69 -7.67 -4.49
CA LEU A 31 -11.63 -6.67 -4.28
C LEU A 31 -12.01 -5.61 -3.24
N GLU A 32 -13.27 -5.19 -3.23
CA GLU A 32 -13.78 -4.26 -2.21
C GLU A 32 -13.69 -4.87 -0.80
N ILE A 33 -14.12 -6.13 -0.64
CA ILE A 33 -14.02 -6.86 0.64
C ILE A 33 -12.56 -7.00 1.10
N GLU A 34 -11.64 -7.35 0.20
CA GLU A 34 -10.22 -7.47 0.52
C GLU A 34 -9.63 -6.15 1.01
N ASN A 35 -9.98 -5.03 0.36
CA ASN A 35 -9.52 -3.71 0.78
C ASN A 35 -10.06 -3.32 2.17
N ASP A 36 -11.33 -3.59 2.45
CA ASP A 36 -11.95 -3.31 3.75
C ASP A 36 -11.28 -4.11 4.87
N LEU A 37 -10.95 -5.38 4.62
CA LEU A 37 -10.25 -6.23 5.58
C LEU A 37 -8.83 -5.74 5.85
N ILE A 38 -8.10 -5.30 4.81
CA ILE A 38 -6.75 -4.72 4.96
C ILE A 38 -6.83 -3.42 5.76
N GLU A 39 -7.76 -2.51 5.43
CA GLU A 39 -7.93 -1.26 6.18
C GLU A 39 -8.23 -1.54 7.66
N GLN A 40 -9.17 -2.46 7.94
CA GLN A 40 -9.50 -2.83 9.31
C GLN A 40 -8.29 -3.41 10.05
N TYR A 41 -7.49 -4.26 9.38
CA TYR A 41 -6.27 -4.81 9.97
C TYR A 41 -5.26 -3.71 10.34
N ILE A 42 -5.07 -2.70 9.47
CA ILE A 42 -4.17 -1.57 9.75
C ILE A 42 -4.70 -0.74 10.93
N ILE A 43 -6.02 -0.50 10.99
CA ILE A 43 -6.67 0.19 12.11
C ILE A 43 -6.47 -0.57 13.42
N ASP A 44 -6.58 -1.89 13.40
CA ASP A 44 -6.39 -2.72 14.59
C ASP A 44 -4.93 -2.66 15.06
N MET A 45 -3.95 -2.70 14.15
CA MET A 45 -2.55 -2.47 14.49
C MET A 45 -2.32 -1.08 15.10
N SER A 46 -2.99 -0.03 14.61
CA SER A 46 -2.81 1.33 15.11
C SER A 46 -3.39 1.54 16.52
N LYS A 47 -4.40 0.74 16.89
CA LYS A 47 -5.09 0.83 18.19
C LYS A 47 -4.43 0.01 19.29
N GLU A 48 -3.50 -0.87 18.95
CA GLU A 48 -2.89 -1.76 19.94
C GLU A 48 -2.05 -0.96 20.94
N ILE A 49 -2.58 -0.90 22.17
CA ILE A 49 -1.95 -0.27 23.32
C ILE A 49 -0.94 -1.26 23.86
N GLU A 50 0.34 -0.97 23.63
CA GLU A 50 1.50 -1.57 24.31
C GLU A 50 1.34 -3.05 24.64
N ASP A 51 1.54 -3.90 23.64
CA ASP A 51 1.87 -5.29 23.89
C ASP A 51 3.18 -5.32 24.68
N ASN A 52 3.30 -6.16 25.72
CA ASN A 52 4.51 -6.33 26.55
C ASN A 52 5.70 -6.94 25.76
N LYS A 53 5.61 -6.90 24.42
CA LYS A 53 6.58 -7.40 23.48
C LYS A 53 7.73 -6.40 23.37
N GLU A 54 8.94 -6.90 23.56
CA GLU A 54 10.15 -6.16 23.23
C GLU A 54 10.28 -6.11 21.70
N TYR A 55 10.13 -4.90 21.15
CA TYR A 55 10.34 -4.63 19.71
C TYR A 55 11.78 -4.18 19.48
N GLN A 56 12.40 -4.62 18.38
CA GLN A 56 13.70 -4.13 17.91
C GLN A 56 13.59 -2.75 17.25
N TYR A 57 12.38 -2.33 16.91
CA TYR A 57 12.11 -0.99 16.40
C TYR A 57 12.69 0.11 17.33
N PRO A 58 13.38 1.14 16.78
CA PRO A 58 13.59 1.46 15.35
C PRO A 58 14.85 0.87 14.73
N MET A 59 15.68 0.16 15.51
CA MET A 59 17.00 -0.33 15.05
C MET A 59 16.87 -1.41 13.98
N ASN A 60 15.80 -2.21 14.03
CA ASN A 60 15.48 -3.20 13.02
C ASN A 60 13.97 -3.42 12.95
N SER A 61 13.50 -4.02 11.86
CA SER A 61 12.14 -4.52 11.77
C SER A 61 11.98 -5.82 12.54
N ASP A 62 10.85 -5.96 13.22
CA ASP A 62 10.40 -7.20 13.86
C ASP A 62 9.60 -8.10 12.89
N ILE A 63 9.47 -7.70 11.61
CA ILE A 63 8.81 -8.46 10.55
C ILE A 63 9.76 -8.72 9.38
N ASP A 64 9.51 -9.79 8.62
CA ASP A 64 10.14 -10.00 7.32
C ASP A 64 9.37 -9.19 6.27
N SER A 65 10.07 -8.48 5.39
CA SER A 65 9.43 -7.69 4.35
C SER A 65 8.67 -8.57 3.37
N LEU A 66 9.14 -9.81 3.10
CA LEU A 66 8.76 -10.67 1.98
C LEU A 66 8.86 -10.01 0.59
N ASN A 67 9.24 -8.75 0.53
CA ASN A 67 9.47 -7.98 -0.68
C ASN A 67 10.99 -7.88 -0.90
N LYS A 68 11.45 -8.51 -1.97
CA LYS A 68 12.88 -8.62 -2.31
C LYS A 68 13.57 -7.26 -2.52
N ASP A 69 12.80 -6.22 -2.84
CA ASP A 69 13.30 -4.88 -3.15
C ASP A 69 13.19 -3.95 -1.93
N ALA A 70 12.58 -4.42 -0.84
CA ALA A 70 12.47 -3.69 0.41
C ALA A 70 13.73 -3.84 1.26
N TYR A 71 14.18 -2.74 1.84
CA TYR A 71 15.23 -2.74 2.86
C TYR A 71 14.84 -1.87 4.06
N TRP A 72 15.32 -2.22 5.25
CA TRP A 72 15.06 -1.44 6.47
C TRP A 72 15.96 -0.22 6.52
N TYR A 73 15.36 0.94 6.79
CA TYR A 73 16.05 2.21 7.01
C TYR A 73 15.78 2.69 8.42
N THR A 74 16.85 3.05 9.14
CA THR A 74 16.76 3.73 10.44
C THR A 74 17.21 5.18 10.24
N SER A 75 16.30 6.11 10.54
CA SER A 75 16.55 7.54 10.48
C SER A 75 17.47 7.99 11.63
N PRO A 76 18.38 8.96 11.40
CA PRO A 76 19.11 9.63 12.47
C PRO A 76 18.20 10.31 13.51
N GLU A 77 16.96 10.62 13.14
CA GLU A 77 15.96 11.25 14.02
C GLU A 77 15.22 10.25 14.94
N GLY A 78 15.53 8.95 14.85
CA GLY A 78 15.04 7.95 15.82
C GLY A 78 13.79 7.17 15.42
N PHE A 79 13.46 7.12 14.12
CA PHE A 79 12.39 6.27 13.58
C PHE A 79 12.94 5.29 12.53
N GLY A 80 12.19 4.23 12.24
CA GLY A 80 12.57 3.23 11.24
C GLY A 80 11.42 2.96 10.26
N CYS A 81 11.74 2.60 9.02
CA CYS A 81 10.74 2.17 8.06
C CYS A 81 11.35 1.32 6.95
N TRP A 82 10.51 0.59 6.25
CA TRP A 82 10.88 -0.05 4.99
C TRP A 82 11.03 0.99 3.88
N ILE A 83 12.03 0.83 3.02
CA ILE A 83 12.16 1.60 1.79
C ILE A 83 11.94 0.66 0.60
N ILE A 84 11.05 1.05 -0.29
CA ILE A 84 10.86 0.41 -1.60
C ILE A 84 10.94 1.52 -2.65
N ASN A 85 11.79 1.33 -3.65
CA ASN A 85 12.04 2.36 -4.66
C ASN A 85 11.95 1.80 -6.08
N ASP A 86 10.82 2.11 -6.74
CA ASP A 86 10.56 1.72 -8.12
C ASP A 86 11.10 2.75 -9.14
N CYS A 87 11.71 3.84 -8.66
CA CYS A 87 12.31 4.85 -9.52
C CYS A 87 13.65 4.37 -10.08
N THR A 88 13.68 4.08 -11.38
CA THR A 88 14.90 3.67 -12.11
C THR A 88 15.82 4.84 -12.47
N LYS A 89 15.37 6.09 -12.27
CA LYS A 89 16.16 7.28 -12.60
C LYS A 89 17.19 7.54 -11.50
N LYS A 90 18.38 7.99 -11.89
CA LYS A 90 19.38 8.50 -10.95
C LYS A 90 18.78 9.70 -10.21
N ILE A 91 18.66 9.56 -8.88
CA ILE A 91 18.00 10.50 -7.97
C ILE A 91 18.51 11.93 -8.20
N MET A 92 17.58 12.86 -8.41
CA MET A 92 17.87 14.30 -8.54
C MET A 92 17.85 14.98 -7.17
N SER A 93 18.60 16.07 -7.02
CA SER A 93 18.64 16.87 -5.80
C SER A 93 17.22 17.32 -5.39
N ILE A 94 16.87 17.08 -4.13
CA ILE A 94 15.63 17.55 -3.52
C ILE A 94 15.72 19.09 -3.45
N PRO A 95 14.74 19.85 -3.98
CA PRO A 95 14.68 21.29 -3.75
C PRO A 95 14.55 21.55 -2.24
N ASN A 96 15.38 22.43 -1.68
CA ASN A 96 15.47 22.76 -0.24
C ASN A 96 14.17 23.31 0.39
N ASN A 97 13.07 23.35 -0.35
CA ASN A 97 11.86 24.11 -0.05
C ASN A 97 10.68 23.21 0.37
N ILE A 98 10.86 21.88 0.42
CA ILE A 98 9.78 20.88 0.63
C ILE A 98 9.73 20.43 2.10
N ARG A 99 9.94 21.33 3.07
CA ARG A 99 10.14 20.85 4.46
C ARG A 99 8.88 20.69 5.32
N ASN A 100 7.72 21.29 5.03
CA ASN A 100 6.75 21.45 6.12
C ASN A 100 5.37 20.78 6.05
N GLU A 101 4.81 20.34 4.93
CA GLU A 101 3.41 19.80 4.96
C GLU A 101 3.11 18.72 3.90
N LEU A 102 4.13 18.18 3.22
CA LEU A 102 3.90 17.31 2.07
C LEU A 102 3.88 15.83 2.48
N THR A 103 2.68 15.24 2.43
CA THR A 103 2.45 13.78 2.56
C THR A 103 3.19 12.94 1.51
N SER A 104 3.69 13.59 0.46
CA SER A 104 4.51 12.98 -0.58
C SER A 104 5.47 13.99 -1.21
N TYR A 105 6.71 13.56 -1.49
CA TYR A 105 7.73 14.41 -2.11
C TYR A 105 8.81 13.59 -2.82
N TYR A 106 9.55 14.24 -3.72
CA TYR A 106 10.64 13.59 -4.43
C TYR A 106 11.82 13.34 -3.48
N SER A 107 11.97 12.11 -3.01
CA SER A 107 13.09 11.67 -2.19
C SER A 107 13.18 10.15 -2.13
N PRO A 108 14.38 9.56 -2.21
CA PRO A 108 14.58 8.12 -2.04
C PRO A 108 14.33 7.64 -0.60
N ILE A 109 14.41 8.54 0.37
CA ILE A 109 14.28 8.26 1.81
C ILE A 109 13.34 9.29 2.46
N PRO A 110 12.67 8.95 3.57
CA PRO A 110 11.86 9.91 4.28
C PRO A 110 12.73 10.96 4.99
N LEU A 111 12.20 12.18 5.04
CA LEU A 111 12.74 13.35 5.73
C LEU A 111 11.97 13.70 7.01
N HIS A 112 10.95 12.90 7.37
CA HIS A 112 10.13 13.07 8.57
C HIS A 112 9.65 11.70 9.09
N ASP A 113 9.33 11.63 10.39
CA ASP A 113 8.75 10.43 11.02
C ASP A 113 7.40 10.07 10.37
N HIS A 114 7.09 8.78 10.29
CA HIS A 114 5.80 8.29 9.81
C HIS A 114 4.65 8.47 10.83
N GLU A 115 4.97 8.84 12.08
CA GLU A 115 4.02 9.14 13.16
C GLU A 115 3.05 8.00 13.50
N ALA A 116 3.52 6.75 13.43
CA ALA A 116 2.67 5.59 13.64
C ALA A 116 2.14 5.57 15.07
N ALA A 117 0.85 5.30 15.24
CA ALA A 117 0.20 5.32 16.55
C ALA A 117 0.68 4.19 17.50
N SER A 118 1.31 3.14 16.97
CA SER A 118 1.81 2.00 17.75
C SER A 118 3.12 1.45 17.17
N LYS A 119 3.92 0.76 18.00
CA LYS A 119 5.14 0.06 17.55
C LYS A 119 4.84 -1.09 16.58
N ARG A 120 3.69 -1.76 16.73
CA ARG A 120 3.26 -2.80 15.78
C ARG A 120 3.03 -2.20 14.39
N LEU A 121 2.32 -1.08 14.31
CA LEU A 121 2.15 -0.39 13.04
C LEU A 121 3.48 0.14 12.50
N ALA A 122 4.33 0.71 13.36
CA ALA A 122 5.65 1.24 12.98
C ALA A 122 6.51 0.20 12.23
N ASN A 123 6.47 -1.07 12.66
CA ASN A 123 7.18 -2.16 11.98
C ASN A 123 6.74 -2.43 10.54
N HIS A 124 5.53 -2.01 10.17
CA HIS A 124 4.96 -2.16 8.84
C HIS A 124 5.05 -0.87 8.02
N MET A 125 5.52 0.23 8.58
CA MET A 125 5.59 1.50 7.86
C MET A 125 6.62 1.41 6.74
N CYS A 126 6.25 1.95 5.58
CA CYS A 126 7.04 1.89 4.36
C CYS A 126 7.06 3.26 3.69
N TRP A 127 8.26 3.78 3.40
CA TRP A 127 8.45 4.85 2.42
C TRP A 127 8.53 4.24 1.03
N TYR A 128 7.45 4.38 0.27
CA TYR A 128 7.37 3.89 -1.10
C TYR A 128 7.64 5.02 -2.09
N VAL A 129 8.61 4.81 -2.98
CA VAL A 129 8.97 5.74 -4.05
C VAL A 129 8.50 5.17 -5.38
N ASP A 130 7.59 5.89 -6.04
CA ASP A 130 7.04 5.45 -7.31
C ASP A 130 8.02 5.63 -8.49
N SER A 131 7.62 5.14 -9.66
CA SER A 131 8.42 5.24 -10.89
C SER A 131 8.76 6.68 -11.34
N THR A 132 8.07 7.70 -10.82
CA THR A 132 8.36 9.11 -11.09
C THR A 132 9.41 9.69 -10.13
N GLY A 133 9.65 9.00 -9.01
CA GLY A 133 10.51 9.43 -7.91
C GLY A 133 9.75 10.08 -6.76
N LEU A 134 8.42 10.07 -6.77
CA LEU A 134 7.60 10.63 -5.70
C LEU A 134 7.49 9.60 -4.57
N GLY A 135 8.04 9.94 -3.41
CA GLY A 135 7.99 9.15 -2.19
C GLY A 135 6.80 9.50 -1.31
N LYS A 136 6.20 8.51 -0.65
CA LYS A 136 5.14 8.69 0.36
C LYS A 136 5.10 7.54 1.36
N TYR A 137 4.50 7.79 2.52
CA TYR A 137 4.24 6.73 3.49
C TYR A 137 3.05 5.83 3.10
N CYS A 138 3.32 4.53 3.21
CA CYS A 138 2.46 3.39 2.94
C CYS A 138 2.66 2.34 4.05
N VAL A 139 1.93 1.23 3.96
CA VAL A 139 2.09 0.07 4.85
C VAL A 139 2.54 -1.13 4.01
N LEU A 140 3.52 -1.88 4.50
CA LEU A 140 4.00 -3.12 3.90
C LEU A 140 3.40 -4.31 4.67
N ILE A 141 2.55 -5.10 4.02
CA ILE A 141 1.93 -6.29 4.61
C ILE A 141 2.14 -7.47 3.68
N GLY A 142 2.84 -8.51 4.15
CA GLY A 142 3.05 -9.73 3.39
C GLY A 142 3.76 -9.51 2.04
N GLY A 143 4.69 -8.54 1.96
CA GLY A 143 5.39 -8.17 0.73
C GLY A 143 4.64 -7.17 -0.17
N ILE A 144 3.39 -6.84 0.16
CA ILE A 144 2.54 -5.97 -0.63
C ILE A 144 2.50 -4.57 -0.01
N VAL A 145 2.76 -3.56 -0.83
CA VAL A 145 2.61 -2.14 -0.46
C VAL A 145 1.14 -1.77 -0.58
N THR A 146 0.55 -1.32 0.53
CA THR A 146 -0.82 -0.84 0.61
C THR A 146 -0.88 0.60 1.13
N HIS A 147 -2.01 1.25 0.91
CA HIS A 147 -2.26 2.61 1.37
C HIS A 147 -2.41 2.65 2.89
N LEU A 148 -1.85 3.70 3.51
CA LEU A 148 -2.12 4.02 4.92
C LEU A 148 -3.46 4.76 5.03
N PRO A 149 -4.49 4.20 5.70
CA PRO A 149 -5.81 4.81 5.81
C PRO A 149 -5.76 6.21 6.44
N ASP A 150 -6.55 7.14 5.90
CA ASP A 150 -6.61 8.53 6.37
C ASP A 150 -6.98 8.65 7.86
N LYS A 151 -7.79 7.73 8.37
CA LYS A 151 -8.23 7.69 9.78
C LYS A 151 -7.08 7.50 10.79
N ILE A 152 -5.87 7.15 10.32
CA ILE A 152 -4.69 6.87 11.14
C ILE A 152 -3.65 8.00 11.03
N ARG A 153 -3.75 8.87 10.02
CA ARG A 153 -2.87 10.04 9.88
C ARG A 153 -3.26 11.05 10.96
N LYS A 154 -2.28 11.47 11.78
CA LYS A 154 -2.47 12.49 12.82
C LYS A 154 -2.57 13.88 12.21
#